data_AF-A0A1I3L5B6-F1
#
_entry.id   AF-A0A1I3L5B6-F1
#
_cell.length_a   1.000
_cell.length_b   1.000
_cell.length_c   1.000
_cell.angle_alpha   90.00
_cell.angle_beta   90.00
_cell.angle_gamma   90.00
#
_symmetry.space_group_name_H-M   'P 1'
#
loop_
_entity.id
_entity.type
_entity.pdbx_description
1 polymer ?
#
loop_
_entity_poly.entity_id
_entity_poly.type
_entity_poly.pdbx_seq_one_letter_code
_entity_poly.pdbx_strand_id
1 'polypeptide(L)'
;MNIGEILSFFVLFGVVLSILFGGYWHEKIAYKHKLDSALWWFLFFVLLHVLYIIFSRYILLNDLFIGEAALFNLLYMPFYWHAVCLSQNKPTKVRNVVLSFIPAVLFWTFFFVLKSNQEWTILYYTAFKQALYVFFAFLLMSYGVWGFAILFKKGNNIEDLRFKQLIAISSLIMIVVSILYFINFFENINQHTIVVLNINFFVHLLILVLVLSINRMWFYRYIDEKESRDEKKHLDDQLDKYHKSRIGDSELEKTIIDLDEMEIEVYLDLDLNLEKLSTHLRISKYELSQVFSIGLQTSFAKYVNKKRCEYASQLLLNRRETNDSIESIAYESGFNSNTTFYRAFKENYGVPPSRYN
;
A
#
# COMPACT_ATOMS: atom_id res chain seq x y z
N MET A 1 33.92 -1.55 32.43
CA MET A 1 33.21 -1.40 31.14
C MET A 1 33.93 -0.37 30.32
N ASN A 2 34.41 -0.70 29.12
CA ASN A 2 35.06 0.29 28.25
C ASN A 2 34.02 1.08 27.41
N ILE A 3 34.46 2.13 26.71
CA ILE A 3 33.57 2.99 25.92
C ILE A 3 32.79 2.19 24.87
N GLY A 4 33.41 1.21 24.22
CA GLY A 4 32.75 0.36 23.22
C GLY A 4 31.60 -0.47 23.80
N GLU A 5 31.76 -1.02 25.01
CA GLU A 5 30.72 -1.77 25.72
C GLU A 5 29.55 -0.89 26.15
N ILE A 6 29.84 0.35 26.58
CA ILE A 6 28.81 1.36 26.91
C ILE A 6 28.01 1.71 25.66
N LEU A 7 28.69 2.04 24.56
CA LEU A 7 28.04 2.37 23.29
C LEU A 7 27.21 1.20 22.76
N SER A 8 27.74 -0.02 22.85
CA SER A 8 27.03 -1.24 22.46
C SER A 8 25.76 -1.45 23.29
N PHE A 9 25.79 -1.18 24.60
CA PHE A 9 24.62 -1.28 25.46
C PHE A 9 23.50 -0.32 25.00
N PHE A 10 23.83 0.95 24.75
CA PHE A 10 22.84 1.94 24.29
C PHE A 10 22.25 1.58 22.93
N VAL A 11 23.06 1.06 22.00
CA VAL A 11 22.55 0.59 20.70
C VAL A 11 21.59 -0.58 20.87
N LEU A 12 21.94 -1.58 21.70
CA LEU A 12 21.07 -2.72 21.98
C LEU A 12 19.75 -2.27 22.63
N PHE A 13 19.80 -1.33 23.57
CA PHE A 13 18.60 -0.75 24.15
C PHE A 13 17.75 -0.03 23.09
N GLY A 14 18.38 0.72 22.18
CA GLY A 14 17.74 1.33 21.02
C GLY A 14 17.07 0.31 20.10
N VAL A 15 17.66 -0.87 19.91
CA VAL A 15 17.04 -1.98 19.16
C VAL A 15 15.77 -2.46 19.86
N VAL A 16 15.79 -2.67 21.18
CA VAL A 16 14.61 -3.08 21.96
C VAL A 16 13.48 -2.06 21.81
N LEU A 17 13.77 -0.77 22.04
CA LEU A 17 12.77 0.30 21.89
C LEU A 17 12.22 0.37 20.46
N SER A 18 13.09 0.21 19.46
CA SER A 18 12.69 0.22 18.06
C SER A 18 11.77 -0.97 17.72
N ILE A 19 12.01 -2.16 18.27
CA ILE A 19 11.12 -3.32 18.06
C ILE A 19 9.75 -3.07 18.68
N LEU A 20 9.69 -2.53 19.91
CA LEU A 20 8.42 -2.19 20.56
C LEU A 20 7.63 -1.14 19.76
N PHE A 21 8.31 -0.09 19.29
CA PHE A 21 7.70 0.92 18.43
C PHE A 21 7.26 0.35 17.07
N GLY A 22 8.02 -0.58 16.51
CA GLY A 22 7.66 -1.32 15.30
C GLY A 22 6.38 -2.13 15.47
N GLY A 23 6.23 -2.79 16.62
CA GLY A 23 5.03 -3.55 16.98
C GLY A 23 3.77 -2.71 16.98
N TYR A 24 3.84 -1.48 17.48
CA TYR A 24 2.73 -0.53 17.42
C TYR A 24 2.25 -0.27 15.98
N TRP A 25 3.16 -0.04 15.03
CA TRP A 25 2.79 0.15 13.63
C TRP A 25 2.28 -1.14 12.99
N HIS A 26 2.93 -2.27 13.28
CA HIS A 26 2.51 -3.58 12.79
C HIS A 26 1.07 -3.91 13.21
N GLU A 27 0.65 -3.57 14.43
CA GLU A 27 -0.72 -3.77 14.89
C GLU A 27 -1.74 -2.87 14.19
N LYS A 28 -1.35 -1.66 13.81
CA LYS A 28 -2.24 -0.71 13.13
C LYS A 28 -2.49 -0.99 11.66
N ILE A 29 -1.65 -1.81 11.02
CA ILE A 29 -1.88 -2.27 9.64
C ILE A 29 -3.10 -3.18 9.62
N ALA A 30 -4.12 -2.78 8.85
CA ALA A 30 -5.37 -3.53 8.74
C ALA A 30 -5.18 -4.79 7.89
N TYR A 31 -4.43 -4.68 6.79
CA TYR A 31 -4.21 -5.77 5.85
C TYR A 31 -2.75 -6.26 5.86
N LYS A 32 -2.49 -7.29 6.67
CA LYS A 32 -1.16 -7.87 6.83
C LYS A 32 -0.87 -8.86 5.71
N HIS A 33 0.21 -8.63 4.95
CA HIS A 33 0.76 -9.64 4.06
C HIS A 33 1.46 -10.72 4.87
N LYS A 34 1.62 -11.92 4.28
CA LYS A 34 2.39 -13.02 4.90
C LYS A 34 3.81 -12.59 5.28
N LEU A 35 4.42 -11.70 4.48
CA LEU A 35 5.73 -11.14 4.76
C LEU A 35 5.74 -10.31 6.05
N ASP A 36 4.68 -9.56 6.37
CA ASP A 36 4.62 -8.77 7.61
C ASP A 36 4.64 -9.68 8.83
N SER A 37 3.86 -10.76 8.80
CA SER A 37 3.87 -11.75 9.87
C SER A 37 5.24 -12.42 10.01
N ALA A 38 5.91 -12.75 8.89
CA ALA A 38 7.25 -13.32 8.93
C ALA A 38 8.28 -12.33 9.52
N LEU A 39 8.21 -11.05 9.15
CA LEU A 39 9.07 -10.00 9.69
C LEU A 39 8.79 -9.73 11.17
N TRP A 40 7.54 -9.83 11.61
CA TRP A 40 7.19 -9.75 13.03
C TRP A 40 7.85 -10.87 13.85
N TRP A 41 7.76 -12.11 13.39
CA TRP A 41 8.45 -13.24 14.04
C TRP A 41 9.97 -13.10 14.00
N PHE A 42 10.52 -12.55 12.92
CA PHE A 42 11.93 -12.21 12.84
C PHE A 42 12.31 -11.14 13.88
N LEU A 43 11.54 -10.06 14.03
CA LEU A 43 11.81 -9.03 15.04
C LEU A 43 11.66 -9.57 16.47
N PHE A 44 10.69 -10.45 16.72
CA PHE A 44 10.56 -11.15 17.99
C PHE A 44 11.79 -12.02 18.29
N PHE A 45 12.30 -12.73 17.28
CA PHE A 45 13.55 -13.46 17.40
C PHE A 45 14.75 -12.54 17.70
N VAL A 46 14.86 -11.40 17.00
CA VAL A 46 15.91 -10.40 17.27
C VAL A 46 15.78 -9.86 18.69
N LEU A 47 14.57 -9.64 19.20
CA LEU A 47 14.33 -9.21 20.57
C LEU A 47 14.86 -10.25 21.57
N LEU A 48 14.51 -11.53 21.39
CA LEU A 48 15.02 -12.60 22.25
C LEU A 48 16.55 -12.67 22.23
N HIS A 49 17.16 -12.54 21.04
CA HIS A 49 18.60 -12.54 20.88
C HIS A 49 19.26 -11.33 21.59
N VAL A 50 18.71 -10.13 21.44
CA VAL A 50 19.23 -8.92 22.11
C VAL A 50 19.07 -9.02 23.62
N LEU A 51 17.92 -9.48 24.12
CA LEU A 51 17.71 -9.70 25.55
C LEU A 51 18.68 -10.74 26.10
N TYR A 52 18.95 -11.80 25.34
CA TYR A 52 19.96 -12.79 25.69
C TYR A 52 21.36 -12.15 25.78
N ILE A 53 21.76 -11.32 24.81
CA ILE A 53 23.05 -10.59 24.86
C ILE A 53 23.12 -9.70 26.10
N ILE A 54 22.06 -8.93 26.39
CA ILE A 54 22.03 -8.04 27.53
C ILE A 54 22.13 -8.83 28.84
N PHE A 55 21.33 -9.88 28.98
CA PHE A 55 21.30 -10.73 30.16
C PHE A 55 22.63 -11.45 30.39
N SER A 56 23.17 -12.08 29.35
CA SER A 56 24.42 -12.84 29.43
C SER A 56 25.63 -11.95 29.72
N ARG A 57 25.73 -10.78 29.09
CA ARG A 57 26.89 -9.90 29.20
C ARG A 57 26.87 -8.99 30.44
N TYR A 58 25.70 -8.49 30.85
CA TYR A 58 25.61 -7.47 31.89
C TYR A 58 25.01 -7.98 33.21
N ILE A 59 24.26 -9.08 33.20
CA ILE A 59 23.60 -9.61 34.41
C ILE A 59 24.35 -10.84 34.94
N LEU A 60 24.64 -11.83 34.08
CA LEU A 60 25.29 -13.07 34.52
C LEU A 60 26.81 -12.95 34.76
N LEU A 61 27.44 -11.85 34.31
CA LEU A 61 28.80 -11.33 34.62
C LEU A 61 30.00 -12.29 34.73
N ASN A 62 29.89 -13.59 34.42
CA ASN A 62 30.94 -14.56 34.76
C ASN A 62 31.06 -15.79 33.85
N ASP A 63 30.37 -15.85 32.71
CA ASP A 63 30.59 -16.94 31.74
C ASP A 63 30.84 -16.35 30.33
N LEU A 64 32.14 -16.19 30.00
CA LEU A 64 32.63 -15.80 28.66
C LEU A 64 32.01 -16.66 27.54
N PHE A 65 31.54 -17.85 27.89
CA PHE A 65 30.92 -18.84 27.01
C PHE A 65 29.44 -18.58 26.70
N ILE A 66 28.70 -17.89 27.57
CA ILE A 66 27.27 -17.57 27.38
C ILE A 66 27.11 -16.20 26.74
N GLY A 67 28.01 -15.26 27.01
CA GLY A 67 27.95 -13.86 26.54
C GLY A 67 28.12 -13.65 25.04
N GLU A 68 28.55 -14.66 24.29
CA GLU A 68 28.81 -14.57 22.87
C GLU A 68 27.71 -15.31 22.13
N ALA A 69 26.76 -14.53 21.60
CA ALA A 69 25.49 -14.98 21.08
C ALA A 69 25.56 -15.77 19.75
N ALA A 70 26.69 -16.44 19.53
CA ALA A 70 27.02 -17.29 18.40
C ALA A 70 25.96 -18.37 18.12
N LEU A 71 25.23 -18.80 19.15
CA LEU A 71 24.11 -19.74 19.04
C LEU A 71 22.96 -19.17 18.18
N PHE A 72 22.65 -17.88 18.31
CA PHE A 72 21.52 -17.27 17.59
C PHE A 72 21.88 -16.92 16.14
N ASN A 73 23.16 -16.72 15.84
CA ASN A 73 23.65 -16.25 14.55
C ASN A 73 23.18 -17.12 13.36
N LEU A 74 23.17 -18.46 13.52
CA LEU A 74 22.76 -19.38 12.46
C LEU A 74 21.28 -19.26 12.05
N LEU A 75 20.44 -18.69 12.91
CA LEU A 75 18.99 -18.58 12.68
C LEU A 75 18.61 -17.41 11.77
N TYR A 76 19.48 -16.40 11.60
CA TYR A 76 19.19 -15.23 10.76
C TYR A 76 18.95 -15.59 9.29
N MET A 77 19.68 -16.57 8.78
CA MET A 77 19.65 -16.96 7.36
C MET A 77 18.33 -17.64 6.96
N PRO A 78 17.79 -18.61 7.74
CA PRO A 78 16.44 -19.12 7.56
C PRO A 78 15.36 -18.03 7.50
N PHE A 79 15.40 -17.04 8.41
CA PHE A 79 14.45 -15.92 8.39
C PHE A 79 14.58 -15.07 7.12
N TYR A 80 15.82 -14.72 6.76
CA TYR A 80 16.09 -13.93 5.55
C TYR A 80 15.62 -14.66 4.29
N TRP A 81 15.97 -15.93 4.14
CA TRP A 81 15.53 -16.76 3.03
C TRP A 81 14.00 -16.80 2.91
N HIS A 82 13.32 -17.02 4.04
CA HIS A 82 11.86 -17.10 4.07
C HIS A 82 11.22 -15.76 3.67
N ALA A 83 11.75 -14.64 4.18
CA ALA A 83 11.29 -13.30 3.82
C ALA A 83 11.44 -13.01 2.32
N VAL A 84 12.59 -13.34 1.72
CA VAL A 84 12.82 -13.18 0.27
C VAL A 84 11.92 -14.09 -0.57
N CYS A 85 11.55 -15.28 -0.07
CA CYS A 85 10.58 -16.12 -0.78
C CYS A 85 9.18 -15.51 -0.76
N LEU A 86 8.75 -15.01 0.41
CA LEU A 86 7.44 -14.39 0.57
C LEU A 86 7.32 -13.08 -0.22
N SER A 87 8.40 -12.30 -0.34
CA SER A 87 8.40 -11.06 -1.13
C SER A 87 8.21 -11.29 -2.63
N GLN A 88 8.42 -12.52 -3.12
CA GLN A 88 8.19 -12.93 -4.50
C GLN A 88 6.82 -13.61 -4.68
N ASN A 89 5.92 -13.51 -3.70
CA ASN A 89 4.64 -14.22 -3.67
C ASN A 89 4.77 -15.74 -3.84
N LYS A 90 5.93 -16.32 -3.49
CA LYS A 90 6.14 -17.76 -3.58
C LYS A 90 5.68 -18.43 -2.29
N PRO A 91 4.72 -19.36 -2.36
CA PRO A 91 4.32 -20.11 -1.17
C PRO A 91 5.50 -20.97 -0.71
N THR A 92 5.87 -20.81 0.55
CA THR A 92 6.84 -21.68 1.21
C THR A 92 6.08 -22.71 2.05
N LYS A 93 6.35 -23.99 1.81
CA LYS A 93 5.79 -25.06 2.64
C LYS A 93 6.38 -24.95 4.04
N VAL A 94 5.56 -25.00 5.08
CA VAL A 94 6.00 -24.96 6.50
C VAL A 94 7.11 -25.96 6.76
N ARG A 95 7.01 -27.18 6.19
CA ARG A 95 8.07 -28.19 6.24
C ARG A 95 9.44 -27.64 5.82
N ASN A 96 9.52 -26.92 4.70
CA ASN A 96 10.81 -26.41 4.20
C ASN A 96 11.36 -25.30 5.09
N VAL A 97 10.48 -24.50 5.70
CA VAL A 97 10.86 -23.49 6.69
C VAL A 97 11.42 -24.15 7.95
N VAL A 98 10.77 -25.20 8.45
CA VAL A 98 11.27 -25.94 9.63
C VAL A 98 12.60 -26.63 9.32
N LEU A 99 12.73 -27.26 8.14
CA LEU A 99 13.96 -27.94 7.73
C LEU A 99 15.17 -27.00 7.63
N SER A 100 14.97 -25.71 7.29
CA SER A 100 16.07 -24.76 7.22
C SER A 100 16.66 -24.40 8.59
N PHE A 101 15.97 -24.71 9.68
CA PHE A 101 16.47 -24.54 11.05
C PHE A 101 17.28 -25.74 11.57
N ILE A 102 17.26 -26.90 10.89
CA ILE A 102 17.98 -28.11 11.32
C ILE A 102 19.48 -27.85 11.54
N PRO A 103 20.21 -27.16 10.65
CA PRO A 103 21.64 -26.89 10.87
C PRO A 103 21.90 -26.15 12.19
N ALA A 104 21.05 -25.21 12.58
CA ALA A 104 21.18 -24.49 13.85
C ALA A 104 20.91 -25.40 15.06
N VAL A 105 19.92 -26.29 14.98
CA VAL A 105 19.59 -27.25 16.06
C VAL A 105 20.70 -28.28 16.25
N LEU A 106 21.22 -28.86 15.16
CA LEU A 106 22.36 -29.78 15.21
C LEU A 106 23.58 -29.10 15.83
N PHE A 107 23.81 -27.84 15.44
CA PHE A 107 24.88 -27.03 15.98
C PHE A 107 24.71 -26.77 17.50
N TRP A 108 23.52 -26.39 17.96
CA TRP A 108 23.23 -26.23 19.38
C TRP A 108 23.49 -27.51 20.16
N THR A 109 23.04 -28.65 19.62
CA THR A 109 23.25 -29.96 20.24
C THR A 109 24.74 -30.24 20.41
N PHE A 110 25.54 -30.03 19.35
CA PHE A 110 26.99 -30.20 19.41
C PHE A 110 27.67 -29.23 20.39
N PHE A 111 27.24 -27.96 20.42
CA PHE A 111 27.74 -26.97 21.37
C PHE A 111 27.50 -27.38 22.83
N PHE A 112 26.29 -27.82 23.17
CA PHE A 112 25.97 -28.25 24.54
C PHE A 112 26.75 -29.51 24.94
N VAL A 113 26.98 -30.44 24.01
CA VAL A 113 27.84 -31.62 24.24
C VAL A 113 29.28 -31.19 24.55
N LEU A 114 29.86 -30.28 23.76
CA LEU A 114 31.21 -29.75 24.04
C LEU A 114 31.28 -29.04 25.40
N LYS A 115 30.27 -28.24 25.74
CA LYS A 115 30.22 -27.55 27.04
C LYS A 115 30.10 -28.52 28.23
N SER A 116 29.46 -29.67 28.05
CA SER A 116 29.27 -30.65 29.13
C SER A 116 30.57 -31.33 29.59
N ASN A 117 31.63 -31.29 28.77
CA ASN A 117 32.88 -31.96 29.06
C ASN A 117 33.95 -30.98 29.57
N GLN A 118 34.22 -31.02 30.89
CA GLN A 118 35.13 -30.08 31.57
C GLN A 118 36.59 -30.18 31.12
N GLU A 119 37.04 -31.30 30.54
CA GLU A 119 38.45 -31.47 30.14
C GLU A 119 38.81 -30.75 28.81
N TRP A 120 37.82 -30.32 28.03
CA TRP A 120 38.01 -29.81 26.66
C TRP A 120 38.12 -28.27 26.60
N THR A 121 38.33 -27.63 27.74
CA THR A 121 37.56 -26.42 28.10
C THR A 121 37.94 -25.13 27.37
N ILE A 122 39.20 -24.93 26.96
CA ILE A 122 39.63 -23.61 26.44
C ILE A 122 40.14 -23.67 24.99
N LEU A 123 41.07 -24.59 24.68
CA LEU A 123 41.67 -24.65 23.34
C LEU A 123 40.66 -25.11 22.28
N TYR A 124 39.94 -26.21 22.54
CA TYR A 124 38.91 -26.72 21.62
C TYR A 124 37.76 -25.72 21.47
N TYR A 125 37.38 -25.04 22.55
CA TYR A 125 36.37 -23.99 22.50
C TYR A 125 36.78 -22.83 21.60
N THR A 126 38.00 -22.33 21.76
CA THR A 126 38.51 -21.18 20.99
C THR A 126 38.58 -21.54 19.51
N ALA A 127 39.12 -22.71 19.18
CA ALA A 127 39.18 -23.22 17.81
C ALA A 127 37.78 -23.41 17.21
N PHE A 128 36.85 -24.00 17.99
CA PHE A 128 35.47 -24.20 17.57
C PHE A 128 34.74 -22.89 17.29
N LYS A 129 34.88 -21.90 18.19
CA LYS A 129 34.32 -20.55 18.03
C LYS A 129 34.86 -19.86 16.78
N GLN A 130 36.17 -19.91 16.55
CA GLN A 130 36.78 -19.34 15.34
C GLN A 130 36.23 -19.99 14.07
N ALA A 131 36.19 -21.33 14.04
CA ALA A 131 35.62 -22.09 12.92
C ALA A 131 34.16 -21.69 12.65
N LEU A 132 33.38 -21.49 13.71
CA LEU A 132 31.99 -21.04 13.61
C LEU A 132 31.85 -19.63 13.06
N TYR A 133 32.66 -18.67 13.51
CA TYR A 133 32.61 -17.30 13.01
C TYR A 133 32.96 -17.23 11.53
N VAL A 134 33.95 -18.01 11.09
CA VAL A 134 34.29 -18.15 9.68
C VAL A 134 33.13 -18.79 8.91
N PHE A 135 32.57 -19.89 9.41
CA PHE A 135 31.42 -20.55 8.79
C PHE A 135 30.21 -19.60 8.66
N PHE A 136 29.91 -18.86 9.73
CA PHE A 136 28.84 -17.86 9.75
C PHE A 136 29.12 -16.72 8.77
N ALA A 137 30.35 -16.23 8.68
CA ALA A 137 30.75 -15.23 7.72
C ALA A 137 30.50 -15.71 6.28
N PHE A 138 30.87 -16.95 5.95
CA PHE A 138 30.58 -17.54 4.64
C PHE A 138 29.08 -17.63 4.36
N LEU A 139 28.28 -18.06 5.35
CA LEU A 139 26.83 -18.09 5.20
C LEU A 139 26.27 -16.70 4.92
N LEU A 140 26.61 -15.69 5.71
CA LEU A 140 26.18 -14.31 5.51
C LEU A 140 26.59 -13.78 4.12
N MET A 141 27.82 -14.03 3.69
CA MET A 141 28.28 -13.65 2.36
C MET A 141 27.44 -14.32 1.27
N SER A 142 27.22 -15.63 1.39
CA SER A 142 26.45 -16.39 0.40
C SER A 142 24.99 -15.93 0.29
N TYR A 143 24.34 -15.64 1.41
CA TYR A 143 22.96 -15.15 1.43
C TYR A 143 22.85 -13.69 0.99
N GLY A 144 23.83 -12.85 1.32
CA GLY A 144 23.90 -11.47 0.82
C GLY A 144 24.08 -11.40 -0.69
N VAL A 145 25.01 -12.20 -1.24
CA VAL A 145 25.20 -12.33 -2.70
C VAL A 145 23.94 -12.89 -3.37
N TRP A 146 23.32 -13.91 -2.77
CA TRP A 146 22.07 -14.48 -3.27
C TRP A 146 20.92 -13.46 -3.28
N GLY A 147 20.83 -12.63 -2.25
CA GLY A 147 19.87 -11.53 -2.14
C GLY A 147 19.98 -10.53 -3.28
N PHE A 148 21.19 -10.04 -3.55
CA PHE A 148 21.45 -9.18 -4.71
C PHE A 148 21.20 -9.90 -6.03
N ALA A 149 21.62 -11.15 -6.17
CA ALA A 149 21.36 -11.94 -7.37
C ALA A 149 19.85 -12.07 -7.67
N ILE A 150 19.02 -12.16 -6.62
CA ILE A 150 17.56 -12.14 -6.75
C ILE A 150 17.05 -10.78 -7.20
N LEU A 151 17.55 -9.68 -6.65
CA LEU A 151 17.16 -8.34 -7.10
C LEU A 151 17.52 -8.11 -8.58
N PHE A 152 18.70 -8.56 -9.02
CA PHE A 152 19.10 -8.43 -10.42
C PHE A 152 18.32 -9.35 -11.36
N LYS A 153 18.14 -10.64 -11.02
CA LYS A 153 17.51 -11.62 -11.93
C LYS A 153 15.98 -11.64 -11.88
N LYS A 154 15.41 -11.31 -10.72
CA LYS A 154 13.98 -11.50 -10.39
C LYS A 154 13.37 -10.27 -9.71
N GLY A 155 14.05 -9.13 -9.71
CA GLY A 155 13.54 -7.90 -9.10
C GLY A 155 12.20 -7.43 -9.67
N ASN A 156 11.88 -7.76 -10.92
CA ASN A 156 10.59 -7.44 -11.52
C ASN A 156 9.43 -8.25 -10.92
N ASN A 157 9.69 -9.41 -10.32
CA ASN A 157 8.66 -10.24 -9.69
C ASN A 157 8.28 -9.74 -8.28
N ILE A 158 8.99 -8.74 -7.78
CA ILE A 158 8.71 -8.11 -6.49
C ILE A 158 8.00 -6.79 -6.82
N GLU A 159 6.71 -6.73 -6.58
CA GLU A 159 5.90 -5.55 -6.96
C GLU A 159 6.21 -4.36 -6.06
N ASP A 160 6.28 -4.58 -4.74
CA ASP A 160 6.51 -3.52 -3.77
C ASP A 160 7.98 -3.06 -3.75
N LEU A 161 8.21 -1.79 -4.10
CA LEU A 161 9.53 -1.14 -4.07
C LEU A 161 10.18 -1.24 -2.67
N ARG A 162 9.37 -1.16 -1.61
CA ARG A 162 9.87 -1.21 -0.22
C ARG A 162 10.41 -2.59 0.10
N PHE A 163 9.83 -3.66 -0.45
CA PHE A 163 10.40 -5.01 -0.31
C PHE A 163 11.74 -5.12 -1.04
N LYS A 164 11.88 -4.51 -2.22
CA LYS A 164 13.19 -4.47 -2.92
C LYS A 164 14.25 -3.75 -2.09
N GLN A 165 13.90 -2.60 -1.52
CA GLN A 165 14.79 -1.82 -0.65
C GLN A 165 15.18 -2.62 0.59
N LEU A 166 14.22 -3.29 1.24
CA LEU A 166 14.49 -4.13 2.41
C LEU A 166 15.45 -5.27 2.09
N ILE A 167 15.26 -5.95 0.96
CA ILE A 167 16.16 -7.01 0.49
C ILE A 167 17.55 -6.44 0.19
N ALA A 168 17.65 -5.28 -0.46
CA ALA A 168 18.94 -4.66 -0.77
C ALA A 168 19.71 -4.28 0.51
N ILE A 169 19.04 -3.62 1.45
CA ILE A 169 19.63 -3.20 2.74
C ILE A 169 20.08 -4.42 3.54
N SER A 170 19.21 -5.42 3.70
CA SER A 170 19.57 -6.65 4.43
C SER A 170 20.69 -7.44 3.74
N SER A 171 20.71 -7.50 2.40
CA SER A 171 21.81 -8.13 1.63
C SER A 171 23.14 -7.43 1.88
N LEU A 172 23.13 -6.09 1.83
CA LEU A 172 24.31 -5.28 2.11
C LEU A 172 24.80 -5.49 3.55
N ILE A 173 23.88 -5.45 4.52
CA ILE A 173 24.21 -5.69 5.93
C ILE A 173 24.88 -7.05 6.10
N MET A 174 24.34 -8.12 5.51
CA MET A 174 24.96 -9.45 5.63
C MET A 174 26.37 -9.48 5.04
N ILE A 175 26.61 -8.85 3.88
CA ILE A 175 27.95 -8.77 3.28
C ILE A 175 28.91 -7.99 4.19
N VAL A 176 28.48 -6.83 4.72
CA VAL A 176 29.30 -6.02 5.62
C VAL A 176 29.61 -6.78 6.90
N VAL A 177 28.61 -7.40 7.53
CA VAL A 177 28.80 -8.20 8.75
C VAL A 177 29.73 -9.39 8.48
N SER A 178 29.60 -10.05 7.33
CA SER A 178 30.52 -11.12 6.92
C SER A 178 31.97 -10.64 6.85
N ILE A 179 32.23 -9.49 6.20
CA ILE A 179 33.56 -8.90 6.11
C ILE A 179 34.11 -8.58 7.51
N LEU A 180 33.28 -8.04 8.41
CA LEU A 180 33.67 -7.76 9.79
C LEU A 180 34.06 -9.05 10.54
N TYR A 181 33.34 -10.16 10.34
CA TYR A 181 33.71 -11.45 10.93
C TYR A 181 35.02 -12.01 10.35
N PHE A 182 35.29 -11.85 9.05
CA PHE A 182 36.58 -12.23 8.47
C PHE A 182 37.73 -11.40 9.03
N ILE A 183 37.57 -10.07 9.12
CA ILE A 183 38.55 -9.19 9.76
C ILE A 183 38.81 -9.66 11.20
N ASN A 184 37.75 -9.93 11.97
CA ASN A 184 37.86 -10.43 13.33
C ASN A 184 38.68 -11.73 13.41
N PHE A 185 38.47 -12.65 12.49
CA PHE A 185 39.19 -13.91 12.42
C PHE A 185 40.69 -13.72 12.15
N PHE A 186 41.06 -12.90 11.15
CA PHE A 186 42.47 -12.64 10.82
C PHE A 186 43.20 -11.91 11.95
N GLU A 187 42.57 -10.91 12.57
CA GLU A 187 43.14 -10.19 13.72
C GLU A 187 43.38 -11.11 14.93
N ASN A 188 42.47 -12.06 15.16
CA ASN A 188 42.61 -13.04 16.24
C ASN A 188 43.80 -13.98 16.02
N ILE A 189 44.03 -14.42 14.77
CA ILE A 189 45.22 -15.22 14.40
C ILE A 189 46.51 -14.44 14.66
N ASN A 190 46.52 -13.14 14.33
CA ASN A 190 47.70 -12.28 14.46
C ASN A 190 47.92 -11.75 15.89
N GLN A 191 47.11 -12.19 16.88
CA GLN A 191 47.18 -11.78 18.29
C GLN A 191 47.02 -10.28 18.55
N HIS A 192 46.36 -9.54 17.67
CA HIS A 192 46.06 -8.12 17.87
C HIS A 192 44.74 -7.95 18.65
N THR A 193 44.84 -7.66 19.96
CA THR A 193 43.68 -7.67 20.88
C THR A 193 42.73 -6.48 20.73
N ILE A 194 43.16 -5.35 20.15
CA ILE A 194 42.42 -4.07 20.18
C ILE A 194 41.19 -4.04 19.24
N VAL A 195 41.19 -4.81 18.15
CA VAL A 195 40.16 -4.71 17.09
C VAL A 195 38.85 -5.43 17.43
N VAL A 196 38.90 -6.49 18.25
CA VAL A 196 37.76 -7.38 18.54
C VAL A 196 36.58 -6.65 19.21
N LEU A 197 36.86 -5.64 20.02
CA LEU A 197 35.87 -5.02 20.88
C LEU A 197 34.98 -3.99 20.15
N ASN A 198 35.45 -3.43 19.04
CA ASN A 198 34.70 -2.45 18.24
C ASN A 198 33.72 -3.09 17.25
N ILE A 199 33.96 -4.33 16.81
CA ILE A 199 33.14 -4.98 15.78
C ILE A 199 31.71 -5.24 16.28
N ASN A 200 31.55 -5.66 17.53
CA ASN A 200 30.24 -5.91 18.13
C ASN A 200 29.36 -4.65 18.07
N PHE A 201 29.91 -3.47 18.38
CA PHE A 201 29.19 -2.21 18.28
C PHE A 201 28.66 -1.98 16.86
N PHE A 202 29.50 -2.16 15.84
CA PHE A 202 29.07 -2.02 14.44
C PHE A 202 28.00 -3.04 14.05
N VAL A 203 28.12 -4.30 14.49
CA VAL A 203 27.10 -5.32 14.23
C VAL A 203 25.76 -4.93 14.86
N HIS A 204 25.74 -4.47 16.10
CA HIS A 204 24.51 -4.00 16.76
C HIS A 204 23.94 -2.77 16.06
N LEU A 205 24.78 -1.85 15.57
CA LEU A 205 24.35 -0.70 14.78
C LEU A 205 23.68 -1.15 13.47
N LEU A 206 24.23 -2.14 12.79
CA LEU A 206 23.63 -2.70 11.58
C LEU A 206 22.31 -3.43 11.86
N ILE A 207 22.19 -4.12 13.00
CA ILE A 207 20.90 -4.69 13.45
C ILE A 207 19.88 -3.57 13.67
N LEU A 208 20.27 -2.47 14.32
CA LEU A 208 19.39 -1.31 14.50
C LEU A 208 18.93 -0.74 13.15
N VAL A 209 19.83 -0.59 12.18
CA VAL A 209 19.48 -0.14 10.81
C VAL A 209 18.46 -1.09 10.16
N LEU A 210 18.62 -2.40 10.32
CA LEU A 210 17.67 -3.39 9.79
C LEU A 210 16.30 -3.25 10.44
N VAL A 211 16.23 -3.12 11.77
CA VAL A 211 14.97 -2.94 12.51
C VAL A 211 14.28 -1.64 12.08
N LEU A 212 15.02 -0.54 12.00
CA LEU A 212 14.48 0.74 11.54
C LEU A 212 13.98 0.68 10.10
N SER A 213 14.62 -0.11 9.24
CA SER A 213 14.17 -0.33 7.86
C SER A 213 12.83 -1.07 7.79
N ILE A 214 12.63 -2.08 8.65
CA ILE A 214 11.34 -2.79 8.77
C ILE A 214 10.26 -1.86 9.33
N ASN A 215 10.57 -1.09 10.37
CA ASN A 215 9.64 -0.12 10.96
C ASN A 215 9.22 0.95 9.95
N ARG A 216 10.17 1.49 9.18
CA ARG A 216 9.90 2.45 8.12
C ARG A 216 8.90 1.88 7.12
N MET A 217 9.09 0.63 6.70
CA MET A 217 8.18 -0.05 5.77
C MET A 217 6.76 -0.15 6.34
N TRP A 218 6.60 -0.59 7.59
CA TRP A 218 5.28 -0.67 8.23
C TRP A 218 4.62 0.69 8.44
N PHE A 219 5.39 1.71 8.82
CA PHE A 219 4.90 3.07 8.98
C PHE A 219 4.30 3.61 7.68
N TYR A 220 5.03 3.51 6.56
CA TYR A 220 4.51 3.98 5.27
C TYR A 220 3.29 3.18 4.80
N ARG A 221 3.26 1.87 5.03
CA ARG A 221 2.07 1.07 4.70
C ARG A 221 0.85 1.45 5.51
N TYR A 222 1.02 1.72 6.80
CA TYR A 222 -0.06 2.25 7.62
C TYR A 222 -0.56 3.60 7.10
N ILE A 223 0.33 4.49 6.64
CA ILE A 223 -0.08 5.76 6.03
C ILE A 223 -0.89 5.52 4.76
N ASP A 224 -0.40 4.70 3.82
CA ASP A 224 -1.09 4.41 2.56
C ASP A 224 -2.49 3.80 2.81
N GLU A 225 -2.60 2.86 3.75
CA GLU A 225 -3.88 2.24 4.14
C GLU A 225 -4.83 3.23 4.81
N LYS A 226 -4.28 4.17 5.61
CA LYS A 226 -5.09 5.19 6.25
C LYS A 226 -5.62 6.20 5.22
N GLU A 227 -4.76 6.67 4.32
CA GLU A 227 -5.11 7.64 3.28
C GLU A 227 -6.19 7.07 2.35
N SER A 228 -6.01 5.84 1.85
CA SER A 228 -7.02 5.16 1.03
C SER A 228 -8.36 4.92 1.77
N ARG A 229 -8.32 4.66 3.08
CA ARG A 229 -9.53 4.51 3.90
C ARG A 229 -10.24 5.85 4.10
N ASP A 230 -9.50 6.93 4.35
CA ASP A 230 -10.04 8.27 4.51
C ASP A 230 -10.64 8.78 3.18
N GLU A 231 -9.97 8.54 2.05
CA GLU A 231 -10.51 8.82 0.70
C GLU A 231 -11.81 8.06 0.43
N LYS A 232 -11.83 6.75 0.71
CA LYS A 232 -13.05 5.95 0.53
C LYS A 232 -14.18 6.45 1.41
N LYS A 233 -13.90 6.77 2.67
CA LYS A 233 -14.90 7.34 3.59
C LYS A 233 -15.44 8.67 3.07
N HIS A 234 -14.57 9.54 2.55
CA HIS A 234 -15.00 10.80 1.94
C HIS A 234 -15.90 10.57 0.72
N LEU A 235 -15.59 9.57 -0.11
CA LEU A 235 -16.42 9.22 -1.27
C LEU A 235 -17.78 8.65 -0.84
N ASP A 236 -17.78 7.75 0.15
CA ASP A 236 -19.00 7.17 0.73
C ASP A 236 -19.87 8.27 1.36
N ASP A 237 -19.29 9.21 2.10
CA ASP A 237 -19.99 10.36 2.69
C ASP A 237 -20.60 11.27 1.60
N GLN A 238 -19.91 11.45 0.47
CA GLN A 238 -20.44 12.22 -0.68
C GLN A 238 -21.59 11.50 -1.38
N LEU A 239 -21.48 10.18 -1.57
CA LEU A 239 -22.54 9.34 -2.14
C LEU A 239 -23.77 9.33 -1.24
N ASP A 240 -23.59 9.19 0.07
CA ASP A 240 -24.67 9.25 1.05
C ASP A 240 -25.37 10.62 1.05
N LYS A 241 -24.60 11.71 0.93
CA LYS A 241 -25.17 13.05 0.79
C LYS A 241 -26.01 13.16 -0.50
N TYR A 242 -25.50 12.64 -1.62
CA TYR A 242 -26.21 12.59 -2.90
C TYR A 242 -27.52 11.78 -2.79
N HIS A 243 -27.47 10.61 -2.14
CA HIS A 243 -28.63 9.75 -1.91
C HIS A 243 -29.67 10.37 -0.96
N LYS A 244 -29.24 11.07 0.09
CA LYS A 244 -30.15 11.79 1.00
C LYS A 244 -30.81 13.00 0.35
N SER A 245 -30.16 13.61 -0.63
CA SER A 245 -30.74 14.67 -1.46
C SER A 245 -31.53 14.12 -2.66
N ARG A 246 -31.82 12.81 -2.72
CA ARG A 246 -32.66 12.25 -3.77
C ARG A 246 -34.10 12.74 -3.58
N ILE A 247 -34.66 13.38 -4.60
CA ILE A 247 -36.09 13.72 -4.63
C ILE A 247 -36.89 12.43 -4.41
N GLY A 248 -37.84 12.43 -3.46
CA GLY A 248 -38.61 11.22 -3.13
C GLY A 248 -39.42 10.74 -4.34
N ASP A 249 -39.64 9.43 -4.49
CA ASP A 249 -40.29 8.88 -5.70
C ASP A 249 -41.67 9.52 -5.99
N SER A 250 -42.45 9.84 -4.95
CA SER A 250 -43.73 10.56 -5.10
C SER A 250 -43.56 12.01 -5.60
N GLU A 251 -42.47 12.68 -5.24
CA GLU A 251 -42.18 14.06 -5.61
C GLU A 251 -41.52 14.14 -7.00
N LEU A 252 -40.76 13.11 -7.36
CA LEU A 252 -40.26 12.84 -8.70
C LEU A 252 -41.42 12.68 -9.69
N GLU A 253 -42.37 11.78 -9.40
CA GLU A 253 -43.56 11.56 -10.24
C GLU A 253 -44.38 12.83 -10.41
N LYS A 254 -44.61 13.56 -9.31
CA LYS A 254 -45.34 14.83 -9.34
C LYS A 254 -44.64 15.86 -10.24
N THR A 255 -43.33 16.01 -10.11
CA THR A 255 -42.57 16.99 -10.92
C THR A 255 -42.58 16.63 -12.40
N ILE A 256 -42.58 15.33 -12.73
CA ILE A 256 -42.72 14.87 -14.12
C ILE A 256 -44.10 15.24 -14.69
N ILE A 257 -45.17 15.05 -13.92
CA ILE A 257 -46.51 15.47 -14.31
C ILE A 257 -46.56 16.99 -14.51
N ASP A 258 -46.03 17.75 -13.55
CA ASP A 258 -45.97 19.22 -13.62
C ASP A 258 -45.19 19.69 -14.87
N LEU A 259 -44.14 18.98 -15.28
CA LEU A 259 -43.39 19.25 -16.52
C LEU A 259 -44.20 18.95 -17.79
N ASP A 260 -45.01 17.89 -17.79
CA ASP A 260 -45.79 17.49 -18.96
C ASP A 260 -47.04 18.36 -19.17
N GLU A 261 -47.66 18.84 -18.08
CA GLU A 261 -48.84 19.73 -18.10
C GLU A 261 -48.49 21.21 -18.31
N MET A 262 -47.20 21.55 -18.23
CA MET A 262 -46.72 22.92 -18.36
C MET A 262 -47.03 23.52 -19.74
N GLU A 263 -47.47 24.77 -19.75
CA GLU A 263 -47.79 25.52 -20.97
C GLU A 263 -46.59 25.55 -21.94
N ILE A 264 -46.88 25.35 -23.23
CA ILE A 264 -45.84 25.21 -24.25
C ILE A 264 -44.98 26.46 -24.37
N GLU A 265 -45.57 27.64 -24.14
CA GLU A 265 -44.97 28.96 -24.17
C GLU A 265 -43.74 29.07 -23.27
N VAL A 266 -43.72 28.35 -22.14
CA VAL A 266 -42.55 28.38 -21.24
C VAL A 266 -41.35 27.71 -21.90
N TYR A 267 -41.57 26.66 -22.67
CA TYR A 267 -40.51 26.00 -23.43
C TYR A 267 -40.02 26.86 -24.60
N LEU A 268 -40.82 27.82 -25.10
CA LEU A 268 -40.46 28.70 -26.21
C LEU A 268 -39.54 29.86 -25.79
N ASP A 269 -39.35 30.12 -24.49
CA ASP A 269 -38.37 31.11 -24.00
C ASP A 269 -36.94 30.73 -24.46
N LEU A 270 -36.34 31.58 -25.31
CA LEU A 270 -34.99 31.41 -25.85
C LEU A 270 -33.90 31.35 -24.78
N ASP A 271 -34.15 31.96 -23.61
CA ASP A 271 -33.25 32.01 -22.47
C ASP A 271 -33.59 30.95 -21.39
N LEU A 272 -34.51 30.02 -21.68
CA LEU A 272 -34.88 28.96 -20.74
C LEU A 272 -33.66 28.11 -20.40
N ASN A 273 -33.39 28.01 -19.10
CA ASN A 273 -32.33 27.19 -18.54
C ASN A 273 -32.81 26.49 -17.26
N LEU A 274 -31.99 25.60 -16.74
CA LEU A 274 -32.34 24.76 -15.59
C LEU A 274 -32.63 25.59 -14.32
N GLU A 275 -32.01 26.76 -14.17
CA GLU A 275 -32.29 27.69 -13.05
C GLU A 275 -33.72 28.25 -13.16
N LYS A 276 -34.05 28.84 -14.32
CA LYS A 276 -35.37 29.41 -14.59
C LYS A 276 -36.47 28.35 -14.43
N LEU A 277 -36.28 27.16 -14.99
CA LEU A 277 -37.28 26.10 -14.91
C LEU A 277 -37.43 25.59 -13.47
N SER A 278 -36.34 25.47 -12.70
CA SER A 278 -36.40 25.09 -11.29
C SER A 278 -37.16 26.12 -10.45
N THR A 279 -37.06 27.41 -10.81
CA THR A 279 -37.78 28.50 -10.15
C THR A 279 -39.28 28.43 -10.46
N HIS A 280 -39.68 28.14 -11.71
CA HIS A 280 -41.07 27.91 -12.10
C HIS A 280 -41.72 26.76 -11.31
N LEU A 281 -40.98 25.65 -11.17
CA LEU A 281 -41.43 24.45 -10.47
C LEU A 281 -41.25 24.52 -8.95
N ARG A 282 -40.62 25.59 -8.43
CA ARG A 282 -40.31 25.81 -7.00
C ARG A 282 -39.52 24.67 -6.35
N ILE A 283 -38.61 24.06 -7.12
CA ILE A 283 -37.65 23.05 -6.64
C ILE A 283 -36.23 23.54 -6.86
N SER A 284 -35.26 22.90 -6.21
CA SER A 284 -33.86 23.23 -6.45
C SER A 284 -33.41 22.78 -7.85
N LYS A 285 -32.43 23.49 -8.42
CA LYS A 285 -31.75 23.09 -9.66
C LYS A 285 -31.24 21.64 -9.61
N TYR A 286 -30.79 21.20 -8.44
CA TYR A 286 -30.25 19.86 -8.23
C TYR A 286 -31.36 18.80 -8.31
N GLU A 287 -32.50 19.03 -7.67
CA GLU A 287 -33.70 18.17 -7.78
C GLU A 287 -34.20 18.10 -9.22
N LEU A 288 -34.32 19.24 -9.91
CA LEU A 288 -34.74 19.26 -11.32
C LEU A 288 -33.76 18.49 -12.21
N SER A 289 -32.44 18.54 -11.94
CA SER A 289 -31.45 17.74 -12.66
C SER A 289 -31.62 16.24 -12.41
N GLN A 290 -32.01 15.84 -11.20
CA GLN A 290 -32.34 14.44 -10.90
C GLN A 290 -33.62 14.00 -11.62
N VAL A 291 -34.63 14.86 -11.72
CA VAL A 291 -35.87 14.57 -12.45
C VAL A 291 -35.57 14.18 -13.89
N PHE A 292 -34.73 14.95 -14.59
CA PHE A 292 -34.33 14.62 -15.95
C PHE A 292 -33.51 13.33 -16.05
N SER A 293 -32.48 13.20 -15.21
CA SER A 293 -31.51 12.09 -15.33
C SER A 293 -32.01 10.75 -14.82
N ILE A 294 -32.74 10.74 -13.71
CA ILE A 294 -33.25 9.53 -13.06
C ILE A 294 -34.69 9.24 -13.51
N GLY A 295 -35.56 10.24 -13.43
CA GLY A 295 -37.00 10.06 -13.71
C GLY A 295 -37.31 9.91 -15.20
N LEU A 296 -36.84 10.86 -16.01
CA LEU A 296 -37.10 10.90 -17.46
C LEU A 296 -36.01 10.23 -18.31
N GLN A 297 -34.90 9.80 -17.68
CA GLN A 297 -33.72 9.21 -18.33
C GLN A 297 -33.22 10.01 -19.56
N THR A 298 -33.26 11.34 -19.46
CA THR A 298 -32.88 12.27 -20.53
C THR A 298 -32.10 13.45 -19.97
N SER A 299 -31.58 14.33 -20.84
CA SER A 299 -31.02 15.61 -20.42
C SER A 299 -32.06 16.73 -20.55
N PHE A 300 -31.97 17.75 -19.71
CA PHE A 300 -32.80 18.97 -19.80
C PHE A 300 -32.87 19.51 -21.23
N ALA A 301 -31.71 19.64 -21.90
CA ALA A 301 -31.63 20.16 -23.25
C ALA A 301 -32.39 19.28 -24.27
N LYS A 302 -32.30 17.94 -24.14
CA LYS A 302 -33.03 17.03 -25.02
C LYS A 302 -34.53 17.10 -24.79
N TYR A 303 -34.97 17.17 -23.53
CA TYR A 303 -36.37 17.29 -23.17
C TYR A 303 -37.00 18.59 -23.70
N VAL A 304 -36.36 19.74 -23.46
CA VAL A 304 -36.84 21.04 -23.96
C VAL A 304 -36.89 21.05 -25.48
N ASN A 305 -35.85 20.55 -26.15
CA ASN A 305 -35.83 20.47 -27.61
C ASN A 305 -36.96 19.60 -28.17
N LYS A 306 -37.32 18.50 -27.47
CA LYS A 306 -38.47 17.67 -27.87
C LYS A 306 -39.77 18.48 -27.84
N LYS A 307 -40.09 19.17 -26.73
CA LYS A 307 -41.29 20.03 -26.62
C LYS A 307 -41.31 21.13 -27.69
N ARG A 308 -40.16 21.79 -27.93
CA ARG A 308 -40.02 22.78 -29.02
C ARG A 308 -40.26 22.19 -30.41
N CYS A 309 -39.76 20.99 -30.69
CA CYS A 309 -40.01 20.31 -31.95
C CYS A 309 -41.48 19.88 -32.10
N GLU A 310 -42.16 19.51 -31.02
CA GLU A 310 -43.60 19.23 -31.02
C GLU A 310 -44.40 20.46 -31.46
N TYR A 311 -44.11 21.63 -30.90
CA TYR A 311 -44.71 22.90 -31.34
C TYR A 311 -44.36 23.23 -32.80
N ALA A 312 -43.09 23.16 -33.17
CA ALA A 312 -42.62 23.41 -34.55
C ALA A 312 -43.32 22.50 -35.58
N SER A 313 -43.61 21.25 -35.21
CA SER A 313 -44.26 20.28 -36.10
C SER A 313 -45.67 20.73 -36.48
N GLN A 314 -46.39 21.38 -35.57
CA GLN A 314 -47.74 21.91 -35.83
C GLN A 314 -47.69 23.09 -36.80
N LEU A 315 -46.73 24.01 -36.62
CA LEU A 315 -46.51 25.14 -37.52
C LEU A 315 -46.10 24.67 -38.93
N LEU A 316 -45.24 23.66 -39.02
CA LEU A 316 -44.77 23.11 -40.30
C LEU A 316 -45.91 22.47 -41.14
N LEU A 317 -46.90 21.85 -40.49
CA LEU A 317 -48.05 21.26 -41.19
C LEU A 317 -48.96 22.32 -41.83
N ASN A 318 -49.05 23.51 -41.22
CA ASN A 318 -49.87 24.63 -41.73
C ASN A 318 -49.07 25.59 -42.63
N ARG A 319 -47.79 25.31 -42.85
CA ARG A 319 -46.84 26.19 -43.56
C ARG A 319 -47.29 26.58 -44.97
N ARG A 320 -48.04 25.72 -45.67
CA ARG A 320 -48.55 26.02 -47.03
C ARG A 320 -49.61 27.13 -47.02
N GLU A 321 -50.31 27.31 -45.91
CA GLU A 321 -51.37 28.30 -45.75
C GLU A 321 -50.81 29.63 -45.22
N THR A 322 -49.82 29.58 -44.33
CA THR A 322 -49.23 30.78 -43.70
C THR A 322 -48.05 31.38 -44.47
N ASN A 323 -47.41 30.58 -45.35
CA ASN A 323 -46.23 30.96 -46.13
C ASN A 323 -44.98 31.32 -45.28
N ASP A 324 -44.87 30.76 -44.08
CA ASP A 324 -43.75 31.02 -43.17
C ASP A 324 -42.45 30.35 -43.64
N SER A 325 -41.31 31.00 -43.37
CA SER A 325 -39.99 30.39 -43.58
C SER A 325 -39.69 29.37 -42.48
N ILE A 326 -38.85 28.37 -42.80
CA ILE A 326 -38.44 27.36 -41.80
C ILE A 326 -37.63 28.03 -40.68
N GLU A 327 -36.90 29.08 -41.02
CA GLU A 327 -36.12 29.91 -40.11
C GLU A 327 -37.02 30.68 -39.13
N SER A 328 -38.16 31.21 -39.60
CA SER A 328 -39.16 31.86 -38.73
C SER A 328 -39.75 30.85 -37.75
N ILE A 329 -40.18 29.70 -38.26
CA ILE A 329 -40.75 28.61 -37.44
C ILE A 329 -39.74 28.15 -36.39
N ALA A 330 -38.46 28.00 -36.75
CA ALA A 330 -37.41 27.63 -35.81
C ALA A 330 -37.27 28.66 -34.67
N TYR A 331 -37.28 29.95 -35.01
CA TYR A 331 -37.18 31.03 -34.05
C TYR A 331 -38.41 31.10 -33.13
N GLU A 332 -39.62 31.04 -33.70
CA GLU A 332 -40.89 31.01 -32.97
C GLU A 332 -41.03 29.78 -32.07
N SER A 333 -40.39 28.68 -32.45
CA SER A 333 -40.31 27.46 -31.64
C SER A 333 -39.23 27.51 -30.56
N GLY A 334 -38.59 28.66 -30.33
CA GLY A 334 -37.63 28.87 -29.26
C GLY A 334 -36.20 28.38 -29.56
N PHE A 335 -35.80 28.22 -30.83
CA PHE A 335 -34.42 27.85 -31.17
C PHE A 335 -33.53 29.07 -31.47
N ASN A 336 -32.41 29.20 -30.75
CA ASN A 336 -31.37 30.22 -31.01
C ASN A 336 -30.54 29.95 -32.28
N SER A 337 -30.66 28.78 -32.90
CA SER A 337 -29.89 28.42 -34.09
C SER A 337 -30.61 27.38 -34.94
N ASN A 338 -30.68 27.66 -36.25
CA ASN A 338 -31.20 26.72 -37.25
C ASN A 338 -30.48 25.37 -37.20
N THR A 339 -29.16 25.36 -36.97
CA THR A 339 -28.40 24.09 -36.90
C THR A 339 -28.89 23.21 -35.75
N THR A 340 -29.18 23.81 -34.59
CA THR A 340 -29.71 23.09 -33.43
C THR A 340 -31.14 22.61 -33.70
N PHE A 341 -31.98 23.45 -34.31
CA PHE A 341 -33.34 23.09 -34.71
C PHE A 341 -33.36 21.90 -35.67
N TYR A 342 -32.63 21.98 -36.79
CA TYR A 342 -32.59 20.91 -37.81
C TYR A 342 -32.11 19.58 -37.22
N ARG A 343 -31.10 19.61 -36.34
CA ARG A 343 -30.59 18.41 -35.67
C ARG A 343 -31.63 17.82 -34.72
N ALA A 344 -32.21 18.65 -33.84
CA ALA A 344 -33.20 18.20 -32.86
C ALA A 344 -34.48 17.68 -33.54
N PHE A 345 -34.97 18.37 -34.57
CA PHE A 345 -36.17 17.98 -35.29
C PHE A 345 -35.99 16.64 -36.01
N LYS A 346 -34.84 16.45 -36.68
CA LYS A 346 -34.50 15.17 -37.32
C LYS A 346 -34.31 14.05 -36.30
N GLU A 347 -33.75 14.31 -35.11
CA GLU A 347 -33.63 13.32 -34.03
C GLU A 347 -34.99 12.86 -33.52
N ASN A 348 -35.97 13.77 -33.39
CA ASN A 348 -37.32 13.45 -32.88
C ASN A 348 -38.28 12.87 -33.93
N TYR A 349 -38.22 13.33 -35.19
CA TYR A 349 -39.19 12.98 -36.24
C TYR A 349 -38.59 12.17 -37.41
N GLY A 350 -37.28 11.89 -37.40
CA GLY A 350 -36.59 11.07 -38.40
C GLY A 350 -36.32 11.76 -39.76
N VAL A 351 -37.00 12.87 -40.06
CA VAL A 351 -36.85 13.66 -41.29
C VAL A 351 -36.48 15.12 -40.96
N PRO A 352 -35.75 15.82 -41.85
CA PRO A 352 -35.46 17.23 -41.65
C PRO A 352 -36.74 18.09 -41.78
N PRO A 353 -36.83 19.25 -41.11
CA PRO A 353 -37.97 20.17 -41.18
C PRO A 353 -38.40 20.53 -42.62
N SER A 354 -37.44 20.67 -43.53
CA SER A 354 -37.70 20.99 -44.95
C SER A 354 -38.44 19.91 -45.72
N ARG A 355 -38.50 18.68 -45.18
CA ARG A 355 -39.24 17.54 -45.73
C ARG A 355 -40.48 17.18 -44.90
N TYR A 356 -40.77 17.96 -43.87
CA TYR A 356 -41.90 17.76 -42.97
C TYR A 356 -43.00 18.75 -43.35
N ASN A 357 -43.79 18.42 -44.39
CA ASN A 357 -44.87 19.26 -44.91
C ASN A 357 -45.86 18.47 -45.79
#